data_AF-A0A5R9PI33-F1
#
_entry.id   AF-A0A5R9PI33-F1
#
_cell.length_a   1.000
_cell.length_b   1.000
_cell.length_c   1.000
_cell.angle_alpha   90.00
_cell.angle_beta   90.00
_cell.angle_gamma   90.00
#
_symmetry.space_group_name_H-M   'P 1'
#
loop_
_entity.id
_entity.type
_entity.pdbx_description
1 polymer ?
#
loop_
_entity_poly.entity_id
_entity_poly.type
_entity_poly.pdbx_seq_one_letter_code
_entity_poly.pdbx_strand_id
1 'polypeptide(L)'
;MPIYAFACAACGHHFDKLQKLSDADPTACPSCGAEGQVHRQLTAPQFRLAGGGWYETDFKKDGDKKRNLAGDAAKPAESKPEAKPETAKPAAESKP
;
A
#
# COMPACT_ATOMS: atom_id res chain seq x y z
N MET A 1 -14.16 -16.44 1.38
CA MET A 1 -15.49 -15.88 1.02
C MET A 1 -15.44 -14.39 1.32
N PRO A 2 -15.43 -13.51 0.32
CA PRO A 2 -15.48 -12.06 0.55
C PRO A 2 -16.74 -11.64 1.31
N ILE A 3 -16.65 -10.51 2.01
CA ILE A 3 -17.78 -9.80 2.60
C ILE A 3 -18.14 -8.65 1.68
N TYR A 4 -19.41 -8.56 1.30
CA TYR A 4 -19.93 -7.44 0.51
C TYR A 4 -20.94 -6.65 1.32
N ALA A 5 -20.81 -5.34 1.25
CA ALA A 5 -21.76 -4.39 1.81
C ALA A 5 -22.90 -4.14 0.83
N PHE A 6 -24.11 -4.02 1.34
CA PHE A 6 -25.33 -3.73 0.59
C PHE A 6 -26.11 -2.60 1.26
N ALA A 7 -26.87 -1.86 0.47
CA ALA A 7 -27.81 -0.85 0.95
C ALA A 7 -29.17 -1.02 0.27
N CYS A 8 -30.24 -0.87 1.04
CA CYS A 8 -31.59 -0.85 0.52
C CYS A 8 -32.04 0.58 0.22
N ALA A 9 -32.47 0.85 -1.01
CA ALA A 9 -33.00 2.16 -1.42
C ALA A 9 -34.39 2.44 -0.81
N ALA A 10 -35.17 1.40 -0.46
CA ALA A 10 -36.53 1.57 0.05
C ALA A 10 -36.57 2.03 1.52
N CYS A 11 -35.69 1.49 2.38
CA CYS A 11 -35.69 1.81 3.81
C CYS A 11 -34.37 2.39 4.34
N GLY A 12 -33.33 2.50 3.49
CA GLY A 12 -32.01 2.99 3.90
C GLY A 12 -31.20 2.01 4.75
N HIS A 13 -31.63 0.77 4.91
CA HIS A 13 -30.91 -0.22 5.72
C HIS A 13 -29.61 -0.67 5.02
N HIS A 14 -28.50 -0.61 5.77
CA HIS A 14 -27.18 -1.08 5.34
C HIS A 14 -26.86 -2.41 6.02
N PHE A 15 -26.31 -3.37 5.27
CA PHE A 15 -25.94 -4.68 5.82
C PHE A 15 -24.81 -5.34 5.04
N ASP A 16 -24.09 -6.23 5.73
CA ASP A 16 -22.99 -7.00 5.16
C ASP A 16 -23.38 -8.46 4.98
N LYS A 17 -22.86 -9.09 3.92
CA LYS A 17 -23.09 -10.52 3.64
C LYS A 17 -21.83 -11.19 3.15
N LEU A 18 -21.54 -12.39 3.67
CA LEU A 18 -20.56 -13.29 3.06
C LEU A 18 -21.12 -13.86 1.76
N GLN A 19 -20.47 -13.61 0.63
CA GLN A 19 -20.93 -14.06 -0.69
C GLN A 19 -19.73 -14.40 -1.59
N LYS A 20 -19.86 -15.43 -2.43
CA LYS A 20 -18.83 -15.69 -3.46
C LYS A 20 -18.91 -14.63 -4.54
N LEU A 21 -17.82 -14.43 -5.27
CA LEU A 21 -17.83 -13.49 -6.39
C LEU A 21 -18.81 -13.89 -7.51
N SER A 22 -19.02 -15.20 -7.71
CA SER A 22 -19.90 -15.74 -8.75
C SER A 22 -21.38 -15.84 -8.32
N ASP A 23 -21.70 -15.60 -7.05
CA ASP A 23 -23.08 -15.69 -6.57
C ASP A 23 -23.84 -14.41 -6.94
N ALA A 24 -25.12 -14.56 -7.27
CA ALA A 24 -26.01 -13.43 -7.53
C ALA A 24 -26.24 -12.58 -6.26
N ASP A 25 -26.40 -11.28 -6.47
CA ASP A 25 -26.69 -10.33 -5.40
C ASP A 25 -28.10 -10.57 -4.80
N PRO A 26 -28.29 -10.30 -3.50
CA PRO A 26 -29.57 -10.45 -2.83
C PRO A 26 -30.62 -9.50 -3.42
N THR A 27 -31.80 -10.04 -3.74
CA THR A 27 -32.92 -9.26 -4.25
C THR A 27 -33.78 -8.66 -3.14
N ALA A 28 -33.89 -9.34 -1.99
CA ALA A 28 -34.75 -8.93 -0.88
C ALA A 28 -33.97 -8.28 0.27
N CYS A 29 -34.52 -7.18 0.81
CA CYS A 29 -33.97 -6.54 2.00
C CYS A 29 -34.31 -7.35 3.28
N PRO A 30 -33.33 -7.67 4.13
CA PRO A 30 -33.58 -8.42 5.37
C PRO A 30 -34.33 -7.61 6.44
N SER A 31 -34.41 -6.27 6.31
CA SER A 31 -35.06 -5.40 7.29
C SER A 31 -36.52 -5.11 6.93
N CYS A 32 -36.84 -4.80 5.68
CA CYS A 32 -38.19 -4.40 5.26
C CYS A 32 -38.86 -5.33 4.25
N GLY A 33 -38.14 -6.33 3.72
CA GLY A 33 -38.68 -7.27 2.73
C GLY A 33 -38.85 -6.71 1.31
N ALA A 34 -38.50 -5.44 1.06
CA ALA A 34 -38.59 -4.87 -0.29
C ALA A 34 -37.67 -5.63 -1.27
N GLU A 35 -38.21 -5.96 -2.44
CA GLU A 35 -37.52 -6.69 -3.50
C GLU A 35 -36.97 -5.75 -4.58
N GLY A 36 -35.81 -6.08 -5.15
CA GLY A 36 -35.19 -5.36 -6.27
C GLY A 36 -34.66 -3.97 -5.92
N GLN A 37 -34.71 -3.57 -4.65
CA GLN A 37 -34.24 -2.27 -4.14
C GLN A 37 -32.95 -2.38 -3.34
N VAL A 38 -32.21 -3.50 -3.48
CA VAL A 38 -30.96 -3.75 -2.77
C VAL A 38 -29.79 -3.61 -3.76
N HIS A 39 -28.80 -2.80 -3.38
CA HIS A 39 -27.64 -2.52 -4.22
C HIS A 39 -26.35 -2.78 -3.46
N ARG A 40 -25.40 -3.44 -4.12
CA ARG A 40 -24.06 -3.63 -3.58
C ARG A 40 -23.33 -2.29 -3.46
N GLN A 41 -22.79 -2.03 -2.29
CA GLN A 41 -22.02 -0.83 -2.00
C GLN A 41 -20.55 -1.06 -2.36
N LEU A 42 -19.98 -0.14 -3.13
CA LEU A 42 -18.54 -0.02 -3.29
C LEU A 42 -18.01 0.84 -2.15
N THR A 43 -17.40 0.20 -1.16
CA THR A 43 -16.70 0.92 -0.10
C THR A 43 -15.35 1.41 -0.61
N ALA A 44 -14.89 2.57 -0.15
CA ALA A 44 -13.61 3.14 -0.57
C ALA A 44 -12.46 2.25 -0.08
N PRO A 45 -11.79 1.49 -0.97
CA PRO A 45 -10.65 0.71 -0.55
C PRO A 45 -9.44 1.64 -0.40
N GLN A 46 -8.62 1.40 0.62
CA GLN A 46 -7.31 2.04 0.66
C GLN A 46 -6.38 1.29 -0.31
N PHE A 47 -6.03 1.94 -1.41
CA PHE A 47 -5.04 1.43 -2.36
C PHE A 47 -3.71 2.15 -2.18
N ARG A 48 -2.60 1.44 -2.36
CA ARG A 48 -1.25 2.01 -2.45
C ARG A 48 -0.64 1.59 -3.77
N LEU A 49 -0.13 2.55 -4.52
CA LEU A 49 0.60 2.28 -5.76
C LEU A 49 2.07 2.07 -5.41
N ALA A 50 2.59 0.87 -5.67
CA ALA A 50 4.00 0.54 -5.50
C ALA A 50 4.75 0.73 -6.82
N GLY A 51 5.95 1.32 -6.76
CA GLY A 51 6.83 1.52 -7.91
C GLY A 51 7.26 2.99 -8.09
N GLY A 52 8.34 3.21 -8.85
CA GLY A 52 8.92 4.54 -9.08
C GLY A 52 8.17 5.39 -10.12
N GLY A 53 6.83 5.37 -10.11
CA GLY A 53 6.02 6.17 -11.03
C GLY A 53 6.03 7.66 -10.70
N TRP A 54 5.35 8.47 -11.52
CA TRP A 54 5.30 9.94 -11.41
C TRP A 54 4.94 10.46 -10.01
N TYR A 55 4.03 9.80 -9.29
CA TYR A 55 3.67 10.13 -7.90
C TYR A 55 4.81 9.95 -6.89
N GLU A 56 5.80 9.09 -7.18
CA GLU A 56 6.99 8.93 -6.34
C GLU A 56 8.15 9.82 -6.75
N THR A 57 8.29 10.14 -8.04
CA THR A 57 9.47 10.82 -8.58
C THR A 57 9.29 12.33 -8.74
N ASP A 58 8.07 12.82 -8.94
CA ASP A 58 7.81 14.22 -9.33
C ASP A 58 7.17 15.05 -8.21
N PHE A 59 6.37 14.42 -7.33
CA PHE A 59 5.70 15.10 -6.20
C PHE A 59 6.55 15.18 -4.93
N LYS A 60 7.56 14.31 -4.80
CA LYS A 60 8.41 14.25 -3.62
C LYS A 60 9.65 15.11 -3.88
N LYS A 61 9.90 16.09 -3.02
CA LYS A 61 11.09 16.93 -3.12
C LYS A 61 12.34 16.08 -2.91
N ASP A 62 13.42 16.45 -3.58
CA ASP A 62 14.73 15.83 -3.38
C ASP A 62 15.09 15.81 -1.89
N GLY A 63 15.11 14.61 -1.29
CA GLY A 63 15.40 14.40 0.13
C GLY A 63 14.31 13.67 0.93
N ASP A 64 13.10 13.53 0.39
CA ASP A 64 12.02 12.78 1.06
C ASP A 64 12.25 11.26 1.00
N LYS A 65 12.91 10.72 2.03
CA LYS A 65 13.19 9.28 2.19
C LYS A 65 11.95 8.42 2.47
N LYS A 66 10.77 9.02 2.63
CA LYS A 66 9.49 8.30 2.79
C LYS A 66 8.92 7.93 1.42
N ARG A 67 9.60 7.06 0.68
CA ARG A 67 9.05 6.44 -0.54
C ARG A 67 7.93 5.48 -0.13
N ASN A 68 6.84 5.44 -0.89
CA ASN A 68 5.72 4.51 -0.65
C ASN A 68 6.08 3.15 -1.26
N LEU A 69 7.26 2.64 -0.93
CA LEU A 69 7.69 1.30 -1.28
C LEU A 69 6.93 0.34 -0.37
N ALA A 70 5.86 -0.25 -0.90
CA ALA A 70 5.21 -1.37 -0.24
C ALA A 70 6.17 -2.56 -0.26
N GLY A 71 6.94 -2.74 0.82
CA GLY A 71 7.80 -3.92 0.98
C GLY A 71 9.19 -3.75 1.58
N ASP A 72 9.51 -2.67 2.31
CA ASP A 72 10.77 -2.65 3.08
C ASP A 72 10.57 -2.04 4.47
N ALA A 73 10.46 -2.91 5.46
CA ALA A 73 10.67 -2.54 6.85
C ALA A 73 12.16 -2.22 7.00
N ALA A 74 12.48 -0.93 6.88
CA ALA A 74 13.63 -0.24 7.46
C ALA A 74 14.86 -1.11 7.75
N LYS A 75 15.75 -1.28 6.76
CA LYS A 75 17.18 -1.40 7.06
C LYS A 75 17.85 -0.03 6.88
N PRO A 76 18.48 0.56 7.91
CA PRO A 76 19.18 1.82 7.77
C PRO A 76 20.33 1.66 6.78
N ALA A 77 20.31 2.47 5.71
CA ALA A 77 21.46 2.63 4.85
C ALA A 77 22.51 3.47 5.58
N GLU A 78 23.54 2.81 6.11
CA GLU A 78 24.77 3.45 6.56
C GLU A 78 25.38 4.23 5.39
N SER A 79 25.50 5.54 5.60
CA SER A 79 26.12 6.44 4.65
C SER A 79 27.64 6.26 4.74
N LYS A 80 28.23 5.73 3.67
CA LYS A 80 29.68 5.73 3.41
C LYS A 80 30.18 7.18 3.35
N PRO A 81 31.38 7.47 3.89
CA PRO A 81 32.25 8.45 3.24
C PRO A 81 33.51 7.74 2.75
N GLU A 82 33.70 7.81 1.43
CA GLU A 82 34.95 7.51 0.76
C GLU A 82 36.00 8.54 1.18
N ALA A 83 37.04 8.07 1.88
CA ALA A 83 38.27 8.81 2.07
C ALA A 83 39.38 8.13 1.25
N LYS A 84 39.88 8.91 0.28
CA LYS A 84 41.16 8.90 -0.45
C LYS A 84 42.10 7.67 -0.39
N PRO A 85 42.71 7.29 -1.53
CA PRO A 85 43.79 6.31 -1.56
C PRO A 85 45.08 6.95 -1.01
N GLU A 86 45.57 6.47 0.13
CA GLU A 86 46.94 6.71 0.58
C GLU A 86 47.81 5.49 0.32
N THR A 87 48.65 5.65 -0.72
CA THR A 87 50.06 5.26 -0.80
C THR A 87 50.58 4.27 0.26
N ALA A 88 50.85 3.04 -0.19
CA ALA A 88 51.60 2.05 0.55
C ALA A 88 53.11 2.39 0.59
N LYS A 89 53.66 2.30 1.81
CA LYS A 89 55.07 2.09 2.21
C LYS A 89 56.12 3.18 1.92
N PRO A 90 56.71 3.74 3.00
CA PRO A 90 58.16 3.87 3.13
C PRO A 90 58.72 2.72 3.99
N ALA A 91 59.77 2.07 3.50
CA ALA A 91 60.63 1.20 4.30
C ALA A 91 62.09 1.53 3.95
N ALA A 92 62.68 2.42 4.74
CA ALA A 92 64.10 2.65 4.97
C ALA A 92 64.16 3.17 6.42
N GLU A 93 65.07 2.83 7.31
CA GLU A 93 66.33 2.10 7.34
C GLU A 93 66.67 2.00 8.84
N SER A 94 67.34 0.95 9.30
CA SER A 94 68.15 1.00 10.53
C SER A 94 69.19 -0.12 10.51
N LYS A 95 70.38 0.25 10.01
CA LYS A 95 71.77 -0.02 10.46
C LYS A 95 72.02 -1.02 11.60
N PRO A 96 73.22 -1.63 11.70
CA PRO A 96 74.56 -0.99 11.62
C PRO A 96 75.36 -1.22 10.34
#